data_AF-A0A426UGW3-F1
#
_entry.id   AF-A0A426UGW3-F1
#
_cell.length_a   1.000
_cell.length_b   1.000
_cell.length_c   1.000
_cell.angle_alpha   90.00
_cell.angle_beta   90.00
_cell.angle_gamma   90.00
#
_symmetry.space_group_name_H-M   'P 1'
#
loop_
_entity.id
_entity.type
_entity.pdbx_description
1 polymer ?
#
loop_
_entity_poly.entity_id
_entity_poly.type
_entity_poly.pdbx_seq_one_letter_code
_entity_poly.pdbx_strand_id
1 'polypeptide(L)'
;MTLTDLNTGFRDDEQRRRVQRVIHDRLADDRDPQECRFLMRFWWQLVMSYQEVSMDELSRNVGKPKLNVIEALISAIRSSHTEVDAWIAATQRVFPVIQDRGFRAAQDTDS
;
A
#
# COMPACT_ATOMS: atom_id res chain seq x y z
N MET A 1 -15.33 7.76 -8.50
CA MET A 1 -14.61 6.63 -9.12
C MET A 1 -14.72 5.44 -8.18
N THR A 2 -15.21 4.29 -8.64
CA THR A 2 -15.33 3.07 -7.82
C THR A 2 -13.99 2.34 -7.75
N LEU A 3 -13.76 1.58 -6.68
CA LEU A 3 -12.53 0.78 -6.47
C LEU A 3 -12.81 -0.73 -6.41
N THR A 4 -14.05 -1.14 -6.66
CA THR A 4 -14.52 -2.53 -6.57
C THR A 4 -13.96 -3.44 -7.67
N ASP A 5 -13.47 -2.84 -8.76
CA ASP A 5 -12.88 -3.55 -9.91
C ASP A 5 -11.43 -3.99 -9.69
N LEU A 6 -10.74 -3.40 -8.69
CA LEU A 6 -9.29 -3.56 -8.53
C LEU A 6 -8.83 -4.99 -8.30
N ASN A 7 -9.66 -5.85 -7.69
CA ASN A 7 -9.28 -7.23 -7.37
C ASN A 7 -9.08 -8.13 -8.61
N THR A 8 -9.51 -7.68 -9.79
CA THR A 8 -9.38 -8.41 -11.06
C THR A 8 -8.20 -7.96 -11.94
N GLY A 9 -7.54 -6.85 -11.61
CA GLY A 9 -6.47 -6.28 -12.45
C GLY A 9 -5.06 -6.84 -12.18
N PHE A 10 -4.94 -7.94 -11.42
CA PHE A 10 -3.68 -8.59 -11.13
C PHE A 10 -3.46 -9.79 -12.05
N ARG A 11 -2.19 -10.02 -12.45
CA ARG A 11 -1.81 -11.19 -13.26
C ARG A 11 -2.16 -12.50 -12.56
N ASP A 12 -1.85 -12.55 -11.26
CA ASP A 12 -1.95 -13.72 -10.42
C ASP A 12 -2.01 -13.28 -8.94
N ASP A 13 -2.32 -14.25 -8.07
CA ASP A 13 -2.38 -14.03 -6.62
C ASP A 13 -1.05 -13.56 -6.03
N GLU A 14 0.08 -13.94 -6.63
CA GLU A 14 1.41 -13.55 -6.15
C GLU A 14 1.66 -12.06 -6.39
N GLN A 15 1.32 -11.53 -7.56
CA GLN A 15 1.41 -10.11 -7.86
C GLN A 15 0.54 -9.29 -6.90
N ARG A 16 -0.70 -9.75 -6.64
CA ARG A 16 -1.57 -9.12 -5.65
C ARG A 16 -0.95 -9.13 -4.24
N ARG A 17 -0.44 -10.28 -3.80
CA ARG A 17 0.22 -10.41 -2.48
C ARG A 17 1.43 -9.49 -2.35
N ARG A 18 2.22 -9.31 -3.41
CA ARG A 18 3.35 -8.37 -3.43
C ARG A 18 2.90 -6.93 -3.27
N VAL A 19 1.83 -6.52 -3.96
CA VAL A 19 1.21 -5.19 -3.78
C VAL A 19 0.71 -5.00 -2.35
N GLN A 20 -0.03 -5.99 -1.84
CA GLN A 20 -0.54 -6.00 -0.46
C GLN A 20 0.60 -5.84 0.56
N ARG A 21 1.71 -6.54 0.36
CA ARG A 21 2.90 -6.43 1.23
C ARG A 21 3.52 -5.03 1.17
N VAL A 22 3.61 -4.43 -0.01
CA VAL A 22 4.14 -3.05 -0.14
C VAL A 22 3.25 -2.05 0.59
N ILE A 23 1.93 -2.17 0.46
CA ILE A 23 1.00 -1.28 1.16
C ILE A 23 1.15 -1.47 2.67
N HIS A 24 1.08 -2.70 3.16
CA HIS A 24 1.15 -3.02 4.59
C HIS A 24 2.51 -2.60 5.20
N ASP A 25 3.62 -3.06 4.65
CA ASP A 25 4.94 -2.91 5.29
C ASP A 25 5.56 -1.51 5.11
N ARG A 26 5.06 -0.70 4.17
CA ARG A 26 5.73 0.56 3.77
C ARG A 26 4.82 1.78 3.72
N LEU A 27 3.54 1.61 3.40
CA LEU A 27 2.60 2.73 3.32
C LEU A 27 1.76 2.85 4.59
N ALA A 28 1.17 1.74 5.06
CA ALA A 28 0.34 1.67 6.26
C ALA A 28 1.18 1.56 7.54
N ASP A 29 2.15 2.45 7.68
CA ASP A 29 3.00 2.55 8.86
C ASP A 29 2.28 3.24 10.03
N ASP A 30 2.53 2.75 11.25
CA ASP A 30 1.73 3.01 12.46
C ASP A 30 1.90 4.40 13.07
N ARG A 31 2.81 5.22 12.52
CA ARG A 31 3.09 6.58 13.02
C ARG A 31 1.90 7.55 12.87
N ASP A 32 0.98 7.28 11.95
CA ASP A 32 -0.29 8.00 11.82
C ASP A 32 -1.45 7.00 11.80
N PRO A 33 -2.16 6.81 12.93
CA PRO A 33 -3.25 5.84 13.03
C PRO A 33 -4.42 6.10 12.08
N GLN A 34 -4.69 7.37 11.74
CA GLN A 34 -5.77 7.73 10.83
C GLN A 34 -5.39 7.32 9.40
N GLU A 35 -4.20 7.72 8.95
CA GLU A 35 -3.70 7.35 7.63
C GLU A 35 -3.60 5.82 7.49
N CYS A 36 -3.03 5.14 8.49
CA CYS A 36 -2.92 3.67 8.52
C CYS A 36 -4.30 3.00 8.38
N ARG A 37 -5.33 3.47 9.10
CA ARG A 37 -6.70 2.93 8.99
C ARG A 37 -7.24 2.97 7.57
N PHE A 38 -7.10 4.11 6.87
CA PHE A 38 -7.63 4.24 5.51
C PHE A 38 -6.80 3.47 4.48
N LEU A 39 -5.48 3.37 4.67
CA LEU A 39 -4.62 2.52 3.85
C LEU A 39 -4.93 1.03 4.05
N MET A 40 -5.27 0.60 5.26
CA MET A 40 -5.71 -0.77 5.52
C MET A 40 -7.08 -1.08 4.91
N ARG A 41 -8.03 -0.12 4.89
CA ARG A 41 -9.30 -0.30 4.14
C ARG A 41 -9.04 -0.43 2.63
N PHE A 42 -8.13 0.38 2.09
CA PHE A 42 -7.70 0.23 0.69
C PHE A 42 -6.99 -1.11 0.45
N TRP A 43 -6.18 -1.58 1.38
CA TRP A 43 -5.54 -2.89 1.31
C TRP A 43 -6.57 -4.03 1.19
N TRP A 44 -7.66 -3.97 1.96
CA TRP A 44 -8.79 -4.91 1.84
C TRP A 44 -9.51 -4.77 0.50
N GLN A 45 -9.68 -3.54 -0.01
CA GLN A 45 -10.29 -3.27 -1.30
C GLN A 45 -9.64 -4.03 -2.47
N LEU A 46 -8.35 -4.38 -2.37
CA LEU A 46 -7.64 -5.13 -3.41
C LEU A 46 -8.05 -6.61 -3.52
N VAL A 47 -8.81 -7.12 -2.55
CA VAL A 47 -9.30 -8.50 -2.53
C VAL A 47 -10.82 -8.55 -2.56
N MET A 48 -11.49 -7.59 -1.92
CA MET A 48 -12.94 -7.58 -1.81
C MET A 48 -13.63 -7.20 -3.13
N SER A 49 -14.80 -7.80 -3.36
CA SER A 49 -15.70 -7.47 -4.47
C SER A 49 -16.64 -6.29 -4.16
N TYR A 50 -16.64 -5.81 -2.92
CA TYR A 50 -17.44 -4.67 -2.46
C TYR A 50 -16.54 -3.51 -2.05
N GLN A 51 -17.14 -2.33 -1.85
CA GLN A 51 -16.37 -1.11 -1.57
C GLN A 51 -16.06 -0.97 -0.07
N GLU A 52 -14.79 -1.04 0.27
CA GLU A 52 -14.26 -0.80 1.62
C GLU A 52 -13.89 0.67 1.84
N VAL A 53 -13.44 1.36 0.79
CA VAL A 53 -13.05 2.77 0.84
C VAL A 53 -13.31 3.46 -0.49
N SER A 54 -13.61 4.76 -0.46
CA SER A 54 -13.73 5.61 -1.63
C SER A 54 -12.45 6.43 -1.89
N MET A 55 -12.27 6.90 -3.14
CA MET A 55 -11.21 7.87 -3.44
C MET A 55 -11.33 9.16 -2.63
N ASP A 56 -12.57 9.60 -2.34
CA ASP A 56 -12.80 10.80 -1.53
C ASP A 56 -12.42 10.60 -0.07
N GLU A 57 -12.59 9.39 0.46
CA GLU A 57 -12.07 9.04 1.78
C GLU A 57 -10.55 8.98 1.79
N LEU A 58 -9.92 8.40 0.76
CA LEU A 58 -8.46 8.38 0.66
C LEU A 58 -7.87 9.78 0.57
N SER A 59 -8.42 10.65 -0.29
CA SER A 59 -7.91 12.00 -0.48
C SER A 59 -8.01 12.90 0.75
N ARG A 60 -9.00 12.64 1.61
CA ARG A 60 -9.22 13.38 2.87
C ARG A 60 -8.35 12.89 4.03
N ASN A 61 -7.89 11.64 4.00
CA ASN A 61 -7.28 10.99 5.16
C ASN A 61 -5.85 10.48 4.92
N VAL A 62 -5.37 10.49 3.69
CA VAL A 62 -4.02 10.04 3.33
C VAL A 62 -3.19 11.24 2.89
N GLY A 63 -1.97 11.34 3.41
CA GLY A 63 -1.04 12.40 3.06
C GLY A 63 -0.70 12.36 1.57
N LYS A 64 -0.56 13.55 0.97
CA LYS A 64 -0.33 13.71 -0.49
C LYS A 64 0.75 12.79 -1.08
N PRO A 65 1.93 12.57 -0.44
CA PRO A 65 2.92 11.64 -0.98
C PRO A 65 2.42 10.20 -1.13
N LYS A 66 1.71 9.68 -0.13
CA LYS A 66 1.15 8.32 -0.19
C LYS A 66 -0.09 8.26 -1.08
N LEU A 67 -0.93 9.30 -1.09
CA LEU A 67 -2.08 9.40 -1.98
C LEU A 67 -1.67 9.30 -3.46
N ASN A 68 -0.65 10.05 -3.88
CA ASN A 68 -0.14 9.99 -5.25
C ASN A 68 0.31 8.57 -5.66
N VAL A 69 0.90 7.82 -4.72
CA VAL A 69 1.34 6.44 -4.95
C VAL A 69 0.14 5.50 -5.07
N ILE A 70 -0.91 5.70 -4.27
CA ILE A 70 -2.16 4.94 -4.36
C ILE A 70 -2.88 5.22 -5.68
N GLU A 71 -2.94 6.47 -6.12
CA GLU A 71 -3.49 6.84 -7.42
C GLU A 71 -2.71 6.19 -8.58
N ALA A 72 -1.38 6.18 -8.49
CA ALA A 72 -0.52 5.50 -9.45
C ALA A 72 -0.77 3.99 -9.47
N LEU A 73 -0.97 3.35 -8.31
CA LEU A 73 -1.32 1.92 -8.23
C LEU A 73 -2.65 1.64 -8.92
N ILE A 74 -3.68 2.45 -8.63
CA ILE A 74 -5.01 2.30 -9.24
C ILE A 74 -4.91 2.40 -10.77
N SER A 75 -4.12 3.36 -11.26
CA SER A 75 -3.85 3.49 -12.70
C SER A 75 -3.13 2.27 -13.25
N ALA A 76 -2.11 1.76 -12.55
CA ALA A 76 -1.33 0.61 -12.96
C ALA A 76 -2.18 -0.67 -13.05
N ILE A 77 -3.00 -0.96 -12.02
CA ILE A 77 -3.93 -2.10 -11.96
C ILE A 77 -4.89 -2.08 -13.15
N ARG A 78 -5.35 -0.89 -13.55
CA ARG A 78 -6.27 -0.72 -14.70
C ARG A 78 -5.58 -0.72 -16.05
N SER A 79 -4.26 -0.56 -16.09
CA SER A 79 -3.50 -0.43 -17.32
C SER A 79 -2.83 -1.75 -17.73
N SER A 80 -1.93 -2.29 -16.90
CA SER A 80 -1.25 -3.55 -17.21
C SER A 80 -0.53 -4.16 -16.01
N HIS A 81 -0.32 -5.47 -16.07
CA HIS A 81 0.48 -6.19 -15.07
C HIS A 81 1.93 -5.70 -14.99
N THR A 82 2.52 -5.24 -16.10
CA THR A 82 3.89 -4.69 -16.11
C THR A 82 3.96 -3.37 -15.36
N GLU A 83 2.95 -2.51 -15.47
CA GLU A 83 2.85 -1.27 -14.70
C GLU A 83 2.71 -1.55 -13.21
N VAL A 84 2.00 -2.61 -12.81
CA VAL A 84 1.92 -3.04 -11.41
C VAL A 84 3.30 -3.46 -10.89
N ASP A 85 4.06 -4.23 -11.67
CA ASP A 85 5.42 -4.63 -11.30
C ASP A 85 6.38 -3.41 -11.21
N ALA A 86 6.25 -2.44 -12.12
CA ALA A 86 6.99 -1.18 -12.07
C ALA A 86 6.62 -0.35 -10.83
N TRP A 87 5.33 -0.27 -10.50
CA TRP A 87 4.83 0.40 -9.30
C TRP A 87 5.41 -0.22 -8.02
N ILE A 88 5.48 -1.55 -7.94
CA ILE A 88 6.09 -2.26 -6.79
C ILE A 88 7.54 -1.80 -6.63
N ALA A 89 8.34 -1.87 -7.70
CA ALA A 89 9.76 -1.53 -7.66
C ALA A 89 9.99 -0.05 -7.30
N ALA A 90 9.20 0.86 -7.87
CA ALA A 90 9.29 2.29 -7.59
C ALA A 90 8.92 2.60 -6.13
N THR A 91 7.80 2.06 -5.65
CA THR A 91 7.29 2.33 -4.30
C THR A 91 8.25 1.80 -3.23
N GLN A 92 8.83 0.61 -3.43
CA GLN A 92 9.82 0.05 -2.51
C GLN A 92 11.10 0.89 -2.39
N ARG A 93 11.46 1.62 -3.45
CA ARG A 93 12.61 2.53 -3.46
C ARG A 93 12.31 3.83 -2.71
N VAL A 94 11.10 4.37 -2.88
CA VAL A 94 10.69 5.66 -2.28
C VAL A 94 10.31 5.51 -0.81
N PHE A 95 9.65 4.41 -0.45
CA PHE A 95 9.17 4.11 0.90
C PHE A 95 9.91 2.89 1.45
N PRO A 96 11.13 3.05 2.00
CA PRO A 96 11.84 1.95 2.64
C PRO A 96 11.06 1.41 3.84
N VAL A 97 11.19 0.11 4.12
CA VAL A 97 10.66 -0.47 5.37
C VAL A 97 11.33 0.24 6.53
N ILE A 98 10.53 0.78 7.44
CA ILE A 98 11.05 1.39 8.67
C ILE A 98 11.28 0.24 9.64
N GLN A 99 12.54 -0.16 9.78
CA GLN A 99 12.95 -1.01 10.89
C GLN A 99 12.92 -0.16 12.15
N ASP A 100 12.02 -0.48 13.06
CA ASP A 100 11.94 0.19 14.34
C ASP A 100 13.29 0.09 15.06
N ARG A 101 13.94 1.24 15.29
CA ARG A 101 15.30 1.29 15.85
C ARG A 101 15.37 0.73 17.28
N GLY A 102 14.23 0.49 17.93
CA GLY A 102 14.14 -0.12 19.25
C GLY A 102 14.71 -1.54 19.34
N PHE A 103 14.79 -2.30 18.24
CA PHE A 103 15.31 -3.67 18.28
C PHE A 103 16.85 -3.75 18.23
N ARG A 104 17.54 -2.74 17.66
CA ARG A 104 19.00 -2.74 17.56
C ARG A 104 19.69 -2.28 18.84
N ALA A 105 19.04 -1.42 19.64
CA ALA A 105 19.58 -0.98 20.93
C ALA A 105 19.63 -2.12 21.98
N ALA A 106 18.75 -3.11 21.90
CA ALA A 106 18.73 -4.25 22.81
C ALA A 106 19.83 -5.30 22.52
N GLN A 107 20.42 -5.30 21.32
CA GLN A 107 21.48 -6.26 20.96
C GLN A 107 22.89 -5.75 21.30
N ASP A 108 23.09 -4.43 21.41
CA ASP A 108 24.38 -3.84 21.78
C ASP A 108 24.61 -3.76 23.31
N THR A 109 23.64 -4.21 24.13
CA THR A 109 23.77 -4.19 25.61
C THR A 109 24.18 -5.54 26.21
N ASP A 110 24.34 -6.58 25.37
CA ASP A 110 24.72 -7.95 25.76
C ASP A 110 26.12 -8.36 25.22
N SER A 111 27.04 -7.40 25.04
CA SER A 111 28.46 -7.67 24.70
C SER A 111 29.42 -7.21 25.80
#